data_AF-A0A1C7GWY2-F1
#
_entry.id   AF-A0A1C7GWY2-F1
#
_cell.length_a   1.000
_cell.length_b   1.000
_cell.length_c   1.000
_cell.angle_alpha   90.00
_cell.angle_beta   90.00
_cell.angle_gamma   90.00
#
_symmetry.space_group_name_H-M   'P 1'
#
loop_
_entity.id
_entity.type
_entity.pdbx_description
1 polymer ?
#
loop_
_entity_poly.entity_id
_entity_poly.type
_entity_poly.pdbx_seq_one_letter_code
_entity_poly.pdbx_strand_id
1 'polypeptide(L)'
;MKRFTILFSVLLVLGFGGVLAYVAASPEFVPPAALIGEGEDPDAPIWDMTMDEVLAELAAQGLIDDPASAISLASDGLCTDARQVSGAEFYWWDLENLKEGSQEETAYKSLKSDGVIDLYGSGHILSYVHNGPFAMWLDLYEGDPGALEQAFKDVGQAE
;
A
#
# COMPACT_ATOMS: atom_id res chain seq x y z
N MET A 1 -15.57 31.37 -43.89
CA MET A 1 -14.75 31.40 -42.65
C MET A 1 -15.46 30.71 -41.48
N LYS A 2 -16.55 31.23 -40.90
CA LYS A 2 -17.26 30.61 -39.74
C LYS A 2 -17.56 29.10 -39.87
N ARG A 3 -18.10 28.65 -41.01
CA ARG A 3 -18.46 27.23 -41.22
C ARG A 3 -17.25 26.30 -41.24
N PHE A 4 -16.13 26.78 -41.78
CA PHE A 4 -14.88 26.03 -41.86
C PHE A 4 -14.24 25.93 -40.48
N THR A 5 -14.28 27.01 -39.69
CA THR A 5 -13.79 27.02 -38.31
C THR A 5 -14.57 26.06 -37.42
N ILE A 6 -15.91 26.02 -37.54
CA ILE A 6 -16.74 25.08 -36.77
C ILE A 6 -16.40 23.63 -37.13
N LEU A 7 -16.30 23.32 -38.43
CA LEU A 7 -15.99 21.98 -38.89
C LEU A 7 -14.61 21.51 -38.42
N PHE A 8 -13.62 22.42 -38.49
CA PHE A 8 -12.26 22.17 -38.02
C PHE A 8 -12.22 21.94 -36.50
N SER A 9 -12.91 22.75 -35.70
CA SER A 9 -12.96 22.58 -34.25
C SER A 9 -13.63 21.26 -33.83
N VAL A 10 -14.69 20.84 -34.52
CA VAL A 10 -15.35 19.55 -34.25
C VAL A 10 -14.39 18.39 -34.57
N LEU A 11 -13.70 18.44 -35.71
CA LEU A 11 -12.68 17.45 -36.06
C LEU A 11 -11.53 17.40 -35.05
N LEU A 12 -11.15 18.54 -34.48
CA LEU A 12 -10.07 18.63 -33.51
C LEU A 12 -10.47 18.01 -32.16
N VAL A 13 -11.70 18.27 -31.69
CA VAL A 13 -12.25 17.64 -30.49
C VAL A 13 -12.42 16.13 -30.67
N LEU A 14 -12.93 15.69 -31.83
CA LEU A 14 -13.09 14.27 -32.14
C LEU A 14 -11.74 13.56 -32.27
N GLY A 15 -10.76 14.22 -32.90
CA GLY A 15 -9.40 13.70 -33.02
C GLY A 15 -8.73 13.59 -31.65
N PHE A 16 -8.84 14.61 -30.82
CA PHE A 16 -8.28 14.59 -29.46
C PHE A 16 -8.95 13.53 -28.58
N GLY A 17 -10.28 13.45 -28.59
CA GLY A 17 -11.03 12.42 -27.87
C GLY A 17 -10.72 11.00 -28.36
N GLY A 18 -10.56 10.82 -29.67
CA GLY A 18 -10.17 9.53 -30.24
C GLY A 18 -8.77 9.09 -29.83
N VAL A 19 -7.81 10.01 -29.78
CA VAL A 19 -6.45 9.74 -29.29
C VAL A 19 -6.47 9.38 -27.81
N LEU A 20 -7.21 10.11 -26.98
CA LEU A 20 -7.36 9.80 -25.55
C LEU A 20 -7.98 8.42 -25.31
N ALA A 21 -9.05 8.08 -26.04
CA ALA A 21 -9.70 6.78 -25.95
C ALA A 21 -8.78 5.64 -26.43
N TYR A 22 -8.00 5.88 -27.49
CA TYR A 22 -7.02 4.93 -27.99
C TYR A 22 -5.89 4.68 -26.97
N VAL A 23 -5.35 5.73 -26.36
CA VAL A 23 -4.34 5.62 -25.31
C VAL A 23 -4.91 4.85 -24.12
N ALA A 24 -6.11 5.20 -23.63
CA ALA A 24 -6.75 4.52 -22.51
C ALA A 24 -7.05 3.03 -22.77
N ALA A 25 -7.30 2.65 -24.02
CA ALA A 25 -7.53 1.26 -24.43
C ALA A 25 -6.24 0.52 -24.83
N SER A 26 -5.09 1.19 -24.81
CA SER A 26 -3.82 0.58 -25.20
C SER A 26 -3.34 -0.40 -24.12
N PRO A 27 -2.79 -1.57 -24.49
CA PRO A 27 -2.28 -2.55 -23.53
C PRO A 27 -1.08 -2.04 -22.72
N GLU A 28 -0.43 -0.95 -23.17
CA GLU A 28 0.66 -0.27 -22.46
C GLU A 28 0.16 0.80 -21.47
N PHE A 29 -1.10 1.21 -21.59
CA PHE A 29 -1.72 2.09 -20.61
C PHE A 29 -2.11 1.28 -19.39
N VAL A 30 -1.17 1.17 -18.46
CA VAL A 30 -1.45 0.78 -17.09
C VAL A 30 -2.13 1.99 -16.45
N PRO A 31 -3.39 1.87 -15.98
CA PRO A 31 -3.95 2.88 -15.06
C PRO A 31 -2.92 3.15 -13.97
N PRO A 32 -2.90 4.32 -13.30
CA PRO A 32 -2.12 4.45 -12.07
C PRO A 32 -2.48 3.23 -11.25
N ALA A 33 -1.49 2.36 -10.99
CA ALA A 33 -1.77 1.07 -10.39
C ALA A 33 -2.61 1.39 -9.15
N ALA A 34 -3.81 0.81 -9.07
CA ALA A 34 -4.38 0.60 -7.75
C ALA A 34 -3.23 0.02 -6.94
N LEU A 35 -2.92 0.64 -5.81
CA LEU A 35 -1.64 0.60 -5.10
C LEU A 35 -1.38 -0.82 -4.51
N ILE A 36 -1.37 -1.81 -5.38
CA ILE A 36 -1.41 -3.24 -5.14
C ILE A 36 -0.06 -3.76 -5.63
N GLY A 37 0.62 -4.49 -4.76
CA GLY A 37 1.93 -5.03 -5.05
C GLY A 37 1.85 -6.16 -6.07
N GLU A 38 2.98 -6.49 -6.68
CA GLU A 38 3.05 -7.66 -7.57
C GLU A 38 2.72 -8.94 -6.79
N GLY A 39 1.73 -9.70 -7.27
CA GLY A 39 1.33 -10.98 -6.66
C GLY A 39 0.32 -10.88 -5.52
N GLU A 40 -0.18 -9.69 -5.19
CA GLU A 40 -1.26 -9.53 -4.21
C GLU A 40 -2.64 -9.66 -4.84
N ASP A 41 -3.57 -10.30 -4.12
CA ASP A 41 -4.97 -10.38 -4.49
C ASP A 41 -5.72 -9.15 -3.97
N PRO A 42 -6.21 -8.23 -4.82
CA PRO A 42 -6.94 -7.05 -4.39
C PRO A 42 -8.31 -7.34 -3.77
N ASP A 43 -8.85 -8.53 -3.97
CA ASP A 43 -10.14 -8.94 -3.42
C ASP A 43 -9.98 -9.67 -2.06
N ALA A 44 -8.74 -9.79 -1.56
CA ALA A 44 -8.45 -10.43 -0.28
C ALA A 44 -8.98 -9.62 0.92
N PRO A 45 -9.57 -10.26 1.94
CA PRO A 45 -10.05 -9.56 3.14
C PRO A 45 -9.06 -8.59 3.81
N ILE A 46 -7.74 -8.83 3.70
CA ILE A 46 -6.70 -7.97 4.28
C ILE A 46 -6.84 -6.49 3.90
N TRP A 47 -7.37 -6.18 2.71
CA TRP A 47 -7.52 -4.80 2.23
C TRP A 47 -8.55 -3.99 3.02
N ASP A 48 -9.52 -4.65 3.64
CA ASP A 48 -10.57 -4.05 4.44
C ASP A 48 -10.29 -4.14 5.95
N MET A 49 -9.19 -4.82 6.35
CA MET A 49 -8.84 -5.00 7.76
C MET A 49 -8.20 -3.74 8.35
N THR A 50 -8.41 -3.57 9.65
CA THR A 50 -7.76 -2.56 10.47
C THR A 50 -6.49 -3.10 11.14
N MET A 51 -5.62 -2.20 11.60
CA MET A 51 -4.43 -2.58 12.38
C MET A 51 -4.79 -3.43 13.61
N ASP A 52 -5.90 -3.12 14.29
CA ASP A 52 -6.33 -3.86 15.48
C ASP A 52 -6.72 -5.31 15.14
N GLU A 53 -7.38 -5.53 13.99
CA GLU A 53 -7.78 -6.87 13.54
C GLU A 53 -6.57 -7.72 13.15
N VAL A 54 -5.62 -7.15 12.40
CA VAL A 54 -4.37 -7.86 12.02
C VAL A 54 -3.59 -8.27 13.26
N LEU A 55 -3.37 -7.35 14.21
CA LEU A 55 -2.66 -7.66 15.46
C LEU A 55 -3.41 -8.70 16.30
N ALA A 56 -4.74 -8.64 16.36
CA ALA A 56 -5.54 -9.61 17.09
C ALA A 56 -5.41 -11.03 16.51
N GLU A 57 -5.38 -11.18 15.18
CA GLU A 57 -5.18 -12.50 14.55
C GLU A 57 -3.80 -13.08 14.85
N LEU A 58 -2.75 -12.27 14.79
CA LEU A 58 -1.39 -12.71 15.12
C LEU A 58 -1.24 -13.07 16.60
N ALA A 59 -1.86 -12.29 17.49
CA ALA A 59 -1.88 -12.56 18.93
C ALA A 59 -2.66 -13.84 19.26
N ALA A 60 -3.78 -14.10 18.55
CA ALA A 60 -4.56 -15.33 18.73
C ALA A 60 -3.77 -16.60 18.37
N GLN A 61 -2.79 -16.48 17.48
CA GLN A 61 -1.84 -17.55 17.15
C GLN A 61 -0.68 -17.67 18.16
N GLY A 62 -0.58 -16.77 19.14
CA GLY A 62 0.48 -16.74 20.13
C GLY A 62 1.83 -16.27 19.59
N LEU A 63 1.83 -15.58 18.44
CA LEU A 63 3.04 -15.09 17.79
C LEU A 63 3.49 -13.73 18.34
N ILE A 64 2.56 -12.93 18.83
CA ILE A 64 2.85 -11.65 19.47
C ILE A 64 2.10 -11.55 20.80
N ASP A 65 2.53 -10.64 21.67
CA ASP A 65 1.84 -10.32 22.91
C ASP A 65 0.46 -9.66 22.65
N ASP A 66 -0.32 -9.46 23.72
CA ASP A 66 -1.61 -8.78 23.66
C ASP A 66 -1.48 -7.43 22.91
N PRO A 67 -2.28 -7.18 21.85
CA PRO A 67 -2.25 -5.91 21.11
C PRO A 67 -2.47 -4.68 21.99
N ALA A 68 -3.12 -4.82 23.16
CA ALA A 68 -3.24 -3.73 24.14
C ALA A 68 -1.90 -3.27 24.74
N SER A 69 -0.85 -4.10 24.63
CA SER A 69 0.52 -3.77 25.04
C SER A 69 1.31 -3.01 23.97
N ALA A 70 0.72 -2.80 22.78
CA ALA A 70 1.38 -2.14 21.67
C ALA A 70 1.85 -0.72 22.01
N ILE A 71 3.05 -0.39 21.56
CA ILE A 71 3.62 0.95 21.65
C ILE A 71 3.36 1.67 20.33
N SER A 72 2.68 2.81 20.37
CA SER A 72 2.54 3.67 19.19
C SER A 72 3.89 4.29 18.83
N LEU A 73 4.26 4.17 17.56
CA LEU A 73 5.45 4.76 16.98
C LEU A 73 5.10 6.07 16.27
N ALA A 74 6.13 6.85 15.90
CA ALA A 74 5.93 8.01 15.05
C ALA A 74 5.60 7.54 13.62
N SER A 75 4.43 7.89 13.12
CA SER A 75 3.95 7.53 11.77
C SER A 75 3.91 8.71 10.80
N ASP A 76 3.90 9.95 11.29
CA ASP A 76 3.88 11.18 10.49
C ASP A 76 4.96 11.14 9.40
N GLY A 77 4.56 11.32 8.14
CA GLY A 77 5.45 11.30 6.97
C GLY A 77 5.83 9.91 6.46
N LEU A 78 5.31 8.84 7.08
CA LEU A 78 5.61 7.45 6.72
C LEU A 78 4.34 6.66 6.40
N CYS A 79 3.40 6.57 7.35
CA CYS A 79 2.17 5.77 7.25
C CYS A 79 1.02 6.38 8.07
N THR A 80 -0.16 5.76 8.04
CA THR A 80 -1.31 6.21 8.84
C THR A 80 -1.15 5.80 10.31
N ASP A 81 -0.79 4.54 10.56
CA ASP A 81 -0.59 3.99 11.91
C ASP A 81 0.69 3.14 11.94
N ALA A 82 1.47 3.28 13.01
CA ALA A 82 2.69 2.51 13.25
C ALA A 82 2.72 2.06 14.71
N ARG A 83 2.92 0.76 14.94
CA ARG A 83 2.91 0.16 16.28
C ARG A 83 3.99 -0.88 16.45
N GLN A 84 4.53 -0.99 17.66
CA GLN A 84 5.46 -2.04 18.04
C GLN A 84 4.83 -2.98 19.07
N VAL A 85 4.90 -4.29 18.84
CA VAL A 85 4.52 -5.36 19.79
C VAL A 85 5.59 -6.44 19.77
N SER A 86 6.05 -6.86 20.95
CA SER A 86 7.06 -7.92 21.11
C SER A 86 8.35 -7.69 20.29
N GLY A 87 8.67 -6.43 19.98
CA GLY A 87 9.81 -6.04 19.15
C GLY A 87 9.57 -6.07 17.63
N ALA A 88 8.43 -6.58 17.16
CA ALA A 88 8.01 -6.44 15.77
C ALA A 88 7.31 -5.08 15.56
N GLU A 89 7.62 -4.41 14.46
CA GLU A 89 6.99 -3.15 14.09
C GLU A 89 6.03 -3.35 12.92
N PHE A 90 4.82 -2.82 13.07
CA PHE A 90 3.71 -2.94 12.13
C PHE A 90 3.32 -1.55 11.64
N TYR A 91 3.10 -1.45 10.33
CA TYR A 91 2.80 -0.20 9.63
C TYR A 91 1.57 -0.40 8.77
N TRP A 92 0.67 0.57 8.77
CA TRP A 92 -0.59 0.52 8.01
C TRP A 92 -0.86 1.84 7.29
N TRP A 93 -1.37 1.74 6.07
CA TRP A 93 -1.85 2.86 5.27
C TRP A 93 -3.36 2.74 5.05
N ASP A 94 -4.10 3.70 5.60
CA ASP A 94 -5.53 3.88 5.31
C ASP A 94 -5.68 4.46 3.91
N LEU A 95 -5.87 3.60 2.92
CA LEU A 95 -5.90 3.98 1.50
C LEU A 95 -7.13 4.82 1.13
N GLU A 96 -8.23 4.69 1.86
CA GLU A 96 -9.44 5.48 1.62
C GLU A 96 -9.22 6.95 1.97
N ASN A 97 -8.46 7.21 3.03
CA ASN A 97 -8.16 8.54 3.53
C ASN A 97 -6.74 9.03 3.19
N LEU A 98 -5.97 8.24 2.42
CA LEU A 98 -4.60 8.58 2.06
C LEU A 98 -4.59 9.80 1.13
N LYS A 99 -3.92 10.86 1.60
CA LYS A 99 -3.87 12.13 0.86
C LYS A 99 -2.94 12.00 -0.35
N GLU A 100 -3.46 12.29 -1.54
CA GLU A 100 -2.65 12.37 -2.76
C GLU A 100 -1.53 13.42 -2.63
N GLY A 101 -0.32 13.05 -3.06
CA GLY A 101 0.89 13.87 -2.98
C GLY A 101 1.48 14.01 -1.58
N SER A 102 1.00 13.21 -0.61
CA SER A 102 1.57 13.15 0.73
C SER A 102 2.88 12.35 0.76
N GLN A 103 3.63 12.48 1.86
CA GLN A 103 4.84 11.68 2.06
C GLN A 103 4.48 10.22 2.33
N GLU A 104 3.35 9.99 3.01
CA GLU A 104 2.78 8.70 3.32
C GLU A 104 2.38 7.95 2.04
N GLU A 105 1.75 8.62 1.08
CA GLU A 105 1.45 8.05 -0.24
C GLU A 105 2.73 7.70 -1.01
N THR A 106 3.75 8.53 -0.90
CA THR A 106 5.05 8.28 -1.54
C THR A 106 5.75 7.06 -0.93
N ALA A 107 5.75 6.96 0.40
CA ALA A 107 6.29 5.81 1.12
C ALA A 107 5.57 4.52 0.75
N TYR A 108 4.24 4.56 0.69
CA TYR A 108 3.45 3.41 0.28
C TYR A 108 3.76 2.98 -1.15
N LYS A 109 3.81 3.91 -2.11
CA LYS A 109 4.18 3.61 -3.50
C LYS A 109 5.56 2.95 -3.60
N SER A 110 6.55 3.47 -2.85
CA SER A 110 7.90 2.89 -2.79
C SER A 110 7.89 1.48 -2.24
N LEU A 111 7.11 1.23 -1.18
CA LEU A 111 6.94 -0.12 -0.63
C LEU A 111 6.40 -1.07 -1.70
N LYS A 112 5.37 -0.66 -2.45
CA LYS A 112 4.74 -1.53 -3.46
C LYS A 112 5.62 -1.77 -4.68
N SER A 113 6.39 -0.78 -5.12
CA SER A 113 7.24 -0.92 -6.31
C SER A 113 8.58 -1.58 -6.02
N ASP A 114 9.20 -1.25 -4.90
CA ASP A 114 10.61 -1.55 -4.63
C ASP A 114 10.77 -2.52 -3.44
N GLY A 115 9.69 -2.83 -2.72
CA GLY A 115 9.72 -3.67 -1.51
C GLY A 115 10.42 -3.00 -0.32
N VAL A 116 10.69 -1.70 -0.43
CA VAL A 116 11.47 -0.93 0.53
C VAL A 116 10.90 0.47 0.72
N ILE A 117 11.14 1.04 1.90
CA ILE A 117 10.83 2.44 2.19
C ILE A 117 12.11 3.13 2.65
N ASP A 118 12.43 4.27 2.04
CA ASP A 118 13.40 5.22 2.57
C ASP A 118 12.72 6.06 3.64
N LEU A 119 13.03 5.78 4.90
CA LEU A 119 12.50 6.51 6.04
C LEU A 119 12.87 7.99 5.93
N TYR A 120 11.89 8.85 5.66
CA TYR A 120 12.03 10.31 5.66
C TYR A 120 13.08 10.85 4.68
N GLY A 121 13.41 10.11 3.61
CA GLY A 121 14.45 10.52 2.66
C GLY A 121 15.85 10.61 3.28
N SER A 122 16.08 9.87 4.37
CA SER A 122 17.32 9.88 5.14
C SER A 122 18.36 8.88 4.62
N GLY A 123 17.98 8.03 3.67
CA GLY A 123 18.79 6.92 3.16
C GLY A 123 18.70 5.66 4.03
N HIS A 124 17.83 5.65 5.05
CA HIS A 124 17.52 4.46 5.83
C HIS A 124 16.46 3.63 5.09
N ILE A 125 16.96 2.68 4.30
CA ILE A 125 16.13 1.76 3.52
C ILE A 125 15.80 0.55 4.39
N LEU A 126 14.53 0.38 4.74
CA LEU A 126 14.06 -0.82 5.42
C LEU A 126 13.35 -1.73 4.41
N SER A 127 13.71 -3.01 4.43
CA SER A 127 12.99 -4.06 3.72
C SER A 127 11.89 -4.57 4.63
N TYR A 128 10.68 -4.58 4.11
CA TYR A 128 9.50 -4.96 4.86
C TYR A 128 8.90 -6.22 4.26
N VAL A 129 8.33 -7.04 5.14
CA VAL A 129 7.30 -7.98 4.71
C VAL A 129 6.03 -7.17 4.48
N HIS A 130 5.39 -7.30 3.33
CA HIS A 130 4.12 -6.61 3.06
C HIS A 130 2.98 -7.62 2.86
N ASN A 131 1.78 -7.20 3.27
CA ASN A 131 0.52 -7.89 3.02
C ASN A 131 -0.58 -6.84 2.84
N GLY A 132 -1.00 -6.60 1.60
CA GLY A 132 -1.99 -5.60 1.27
C GLY A 132 -1.54 -4.16 1.63
N PRO A 133 -2.33 -3.41 2.42
CA PRO A 133 -1.96 -2.08 2.90
C PRO A 133 -1.09 -2.10 4.16
N PHE A 134 -0.53 -3.25 4.54
CA PHE A 134 0.30 -3.42 5.73
C PHE A 134 1.75 -3.73 5.39
N ALA A 135 2.65 -3.34 6.30
CA ALA A 135 4.04 -3.73 6.30
C ALA A 135 4.51 -4.10 7.70
N MET A 136 5.48 -5.00 7.78
CA MET A 136 6.05 -5.49 9.04
C MET A 136 7.57 -5.51 8.96
N TRP A 137 8.22 -5.06 10.03
CA TRP A 137 9.67 -5.10 10.23
C TRP A 137 10.00 -5.90 11.48
N LEU A 138 10.99 -6.79 11.36
CA LEU A 138 11.25 -7.86 12.33
C LEU A 138 12.65 -7.81 12.96
N ASP A 139 13.49 -6.81 12.67
CA ASP A 139 14.89 -6.81 13.13
C ASP A 139 15.05 -6.81 14.66
N LEU A 140 14.04 -6.34 15.38
CA LEU A 140 14.01 -6.31 16.85
C LEU A 140 13.06 -7.35 17.47
N TYR A 141 12.43 -8.19 16.64
CA TYR A 141 11.48 -9.20 17.12
C TYR A 141 12.22 -10.37 17.78
N GLU A 142 11.81 -10.72 19.00
CA GLU A 142 12.51 -11.72 19.83
C GLU A 142 11.96 -13.16 19.69
N GLY A 143 10.86 -13.34 18.96
CA GLY A 143 10.19 -14.63 18.76
C GLY A 143 10.71 -15.46 17.57
N ASP A 144 9.82 -16.17 16.89
CA ASP A 144 10.13 -16.89 15.64
C ASP A 144 9.80 -16.01 14.42
N PRO A 145 10.79 -15.31 13.83
CA PRO A 145 10.53 -14.38 12.73
C PRO A 145 9.97 -15.07 11.48
N GLY A 146 10.30 -16.35 11.25
CA GLY A 146 9.79 -17.09 10.10
C GLY A 146 8.31 -17.44 10.26
N ALA A 147 7.92 -17.85 11.48
CA ALA A 147 6.52 -18.13 11.79
C ALA A 147 5.67 -16.85 11.73
N LEU A 148 6.17 -15.73 12.29
CA LEU A 148 5.46 -14.46 12.27
C LEU A 148 5.36 -13.88 10.85
N GLU A 149 6.43 -13.93 10.05
CA GLU A 149 6.40 -13.52 8.64
C GLU A 149 5.36 -14.31 7.85
N GLN A 150 5.34 -15.63 7.99
CA GLN A 150 4.38 -16.48 7.26
C GLN A 150 2.95 -16.18 7.71
N ALA A 151 2.70 -16.16 9.01
CA ALA A 151 1.37 -15.84 9.54
C ALA A 151 0.90 -14.46 9.07
N PHE A 152 1.77 -13.45 9.12
CA PHE A 152 1.44 -12.11 8.64
C PHE A 152 1.09 -12.09 7.15
N LYS A 153 1.77 -12.86 6.31
CA LYS A 153 1.42 -13.01 4.88
C LYS A 153 0.08 -13.73 4.67
N ASP A 154 -0.29 -14.62 5.57
CA ASP A 154 -1.52 -15.40 5.49
C ASP A 154 -2.76 -14.67 6.05
N VAL A 155 -2.57 -13.66 6.93
CA VAL A 155 -3.68 -12.86 7.48
C VAL A 155 -4.53 -12.29 6.35
N GLY A 156 -5.84 -12.53 6.42
CA GLY A 156 -6.80 -11.98 5.47
C GLY A 156 -6.60 -12.40 4.02
N GLN A 157 -5.81 -13.46 3.73
CA GLN A 157 -5.74 -14.07 2.40
C GLN A 157 -6.86 -15.10 2.23
N ALA A 158 -7.37 -15.28 1.01
CA ALA A 158 -8.37 -16.29 0.71
C ALA A 158 -7.79 -17.71 0.86
N GLU A 159 -8.54 -18.63 1.50
CA GLU A 159 -8.18 -20.07 1.61
C GLU A 159 -8.12 -20.79 0.24
#